data_AF-A0A3M2AQM1-F1
#
_entry.id   AF-A0A3M2AQM1-F1
#
_cell.length_a   1.000
_cell.length_b   1.000
_cell.length_c   1.000
_cell.angle_alpha   90.00
_cell.angle_beta   90.00
_cell.angle_gamma   90.00
#
_symmetry.space_group_name_H-M   'P 1'
#
loop_
_entity.id
_entity.type
_entity.pdbx_description
1 polymer ?
#
loop_
_entity_poly.entity_id
_entity_poly.type
_entity_poly.pdbx_seq_one_letter_code
_entity_poly.pdbx_strand_id
1 'polypeptide(L)' 'LMAGYTDEDFERRWKNQMPPEEKLRYGNFLIDNTKDIQSLKSRVSQICSVLKNWLDFSNGRTP' A
#
# COMPACT_ATOMS: atom_id res chain seq x y z
N LEU A 1 -14.83 -4.93 -16.28
CA LEU A 1 -13.60 -4.29 -15.74
C LEU A 1 -12.34 -4.82 -16.42
N MET A 2 -11.27 -4.01 -16.59
CA MET A 2 -10.00 -4.45 -17.23
C MET A 2 -9.33 -5.63 -16.53
N ALA A 3 -9.66 -5.90 -15.26
CA ALA A 3 -9.16 -7.02 -14.47
C ALA A 3 -9.93 -8.35 -14.69
N GLY A 4 -10.82 -8.43 -15.68
CA GLY A 4 -11.56 -9.66 -16.01
C GLY A 4 -12.78 -9.94 -15.13
N TYR A 5 -13.22 -8.98 -14.31
CA TYR A 5 -14.41 -9.10 -13.47
C TYR A 5 -15.63 -8.44 -14.11
N THR A 6 -16.81 -9.01 -13.84
CA THR A 6 -18.10 -8.32 -13.96
C THR A 6 -18.26 -7.33 -12.82
N ASP A 7 -19.12 -6.34 -13.00
CA ASP A 7 -19.36 -5.33 -11.96
C ASP A 7 -20.05 -5.96 -10.74
N GLU A 8 -20.89 -6.97 -10.94
CA GLU A 8 -21.51 -7.74 -9.84
C GLU A 8 -20.47 -8.50 -9.00
N ASP A 9 -19.49 -9.14 -9.63
CA ASP A 9 -18.43 -9.85 -8.90
C ASP A 9 -17.51 -8.86 -8.16
N PHE A 10 -17.25 -7.69 -8.76
CA PHE A 10 -16.54 -6.61 -8.09
C PHE A 10 -17.28 -6.15 -6.82
N GLU A 11 -18.57 -5.80 -6.92
CA GLU A 11 -19.37 -5.32 -5.79
C GLU A 11 -19.49 -6.36 -4.68
N ARG A 12 -19.69 -7.63 -5.05
CA ARG A 12 -19.72 -8.75 -4.08
C ARG A 12 -18.42 -8.84 -3.28
N ARG A 13 -17.27 -8.70 -3.94
CA ARG A 13 -15.95 -8.72 -3.28
C ARG A 13 -15.67 -7.46 -2.49
N TRP A 14 -16.12 -6.31 -2.99
CA TRP A 14 -15.95 -5.02 -2.33
C TRP A 14 -16.69 -4.97 -0.98
N LYS A 15 -17.95 -5.43 -0.96
CA LYS A 15 -18.79 -5.47 0.26
C LYS A 15 -18.24 -6.36 1.38
N ASN A 16 -17.42 -7.36 1.04
CA ASN A 16 -16.85 -8.28 2.03
C ASN A 16 -15.54 -7.78 2.65
N GLN A 17 -15.02 -6.64 2.21
CA GLN A 17 -13.81 -6.04 2.75
C GLN A 17 -14.13 -5.04 3.86
N MET A 18 -13.15 -4.80 4.73
CA MET A 18 -13.20 -3.68 5.67
C MET A 18 -13.37 -2.36 4.88
N PRO A 19 -14.24 -1.44 5.33
CA PRO A 19 -14.38 -0.13 4.71
C PRO A 19 -13.02 0.57 4.56
N PRO A 20 -12.71 1.17 3.40
CA PRO A 20 -11.44 1.85 3.18
C PRO A 20 -11.11 2.87 4.29
N GLU A 21 -12.09 3.65 4.73
CA GLU A 21 -11.95 4.69 5.76
C GLU A 21 -11.52 4.11 7.11
N GLU A 22 -11.97 2.89 7.41
CA GLU A 22 -11.57 2.17 8.61
C GLU A 22 -10.17 1.57 8.43
N LYS A 23 -9.89 0.96 7.29
CA LYS A 23 -8.58 0.38 6.95
C LYS A 23 -7.44 1.39 7.06
N LEU A 24 -7.70 2.65 6.67
CA LEU A 24 -6.74 3.75 6.79
C LEU A 24 -6.25 4.00 8.22
N ARG A 25 -7.07 3.69 9.24
CA ARG A 25 -6.72 3.90 10.66
C ARG A 25 -5.67 2.91 11.16
N TYR A 26 -5.54 1.76 10.52
CA TYR A 26 -4.63 0.68 10.95
C TYR A 26 -3.28 0.70 10.22
N GLY A 27 -3.17 1.43 9.10
CA GLY A 27 -1.94 1.45 8.31
C GLY A 27 -0.84 2.30 8.95
N ASN A 28 0.31 1.71 9.24
CA ASN A 28 1.52 2.48 9.62
C ASN A 28 2.08 3.29 8.45
N PHE A 29 1.87 2.80 7.23
CA PHE A 29 2.21 3.48 5.99
C PHE A 29 1.00 3.49 5.05
N LEU A 30 0.70 4.65 4.50
CA LEU A 30 -0.34 4.83 3.49
C LEU A 30 0.31 5.12 2.15
N ILE A 31 -0.03 4.32 1.14
CA ILE A 31 0.46 4.46 -0.23
C ILE A 31 -0.74 4.82 -1.12
N ASP A 32 -0.78 6.08 -1.54
CA ASP A 32 -1.78 6.58 -2.48
C ASP A 32 -1.44 6.12 -3.90
N ASN A 33 -2.36 5.38 -4.52
CA ASN A 33 -2.25 4.86 -5.88
C ASN A 33 -3.24 5.53 -6.86
N THR A 34 -3.75 6.72 -6.52
CA THR A 34 -4.68 7.46 -7.39
C THR A 34 -3.97 8.34 -8.44
N LYS A 35 -2.64 8.51 -8.30
CA LYS A 35 -1.79 9.27 -9.23
C LYS A 35 -1.23 8.38 -10.34
N ASP A 36 -0.15 8.82 -10.96
CA ASP A 36 0.58 8.05 -11.97
C ASP A 36 1.54 7.01 -11.36
N ILE A 37 1.99 6.09 -12.21
CA ILE A 37 2.89 4.99 -11.84
C ILE A 37 4.26 5.45 -11.35
N GLN A 38 4.79 6.58 -11.81
CA GLN A 38 6.09 7.09 -11.38
C GLN A 38 5.99 7.65 -9.95
N SER A 39 4.90 8.37 -9.66
CA SER A 39 4.56 8.82 -8.32
C SER A 39 4.45 7.63 -7.35
N LEU A 40 3.76 6.56 -7.75
CA LEU A 40 3.65 5.34 -6.95
C LEU A 40 5.03 4.71 -6.69
N LYS A 41 5.82 4.50 -7.75
CA LYS A 41 7.14 3.88 -7.66
C LYS A 41 8.09 4.67 -6.75
N SER A 42 8.08 5.99 -6.87
CA SER A 42 8.86 6.89 -6.00
C SER A 42 8.46 6.72 -4.53
N ARG A 43 7.15 6.72 -4.24
CA ARG A 43 6.64 6.57 -2.88
C ARG A 43 6.98 5.21 -2.27
N VAL A 44 6.84 4.13 -3.04
CA VAL A 44 7.21 2.77 -2.59
C VAL A 44 8.70 2.70 -2.29
N SER A 45 9.56 3.25 -3.17
CA SER A 45 11.01 3.28 -2.96
C SER A 45 11.40 3.98 -1.65
N GLN A 46 10.78 5.12 -1.35
CA GLN A 46 11.00 5.84 -0.09
C GLN A 46 10.68 4.99 1.14
N ILE A 47 9.53 4.29 1.14
CA ILE A 47 9.12 3.43 2.25
C ILE A 47 10.09 2.25 2.40
N CYS A 48 10.50 1.62 1.31
CA CYS A 48 11.50 0.56 1.34
C CYS A 48 12.81 1.02 1.97
N SER A 49 13.29 2.23 1.64
CA SER A 49 14.49 2.81 2.25
C SER A 49 14.34 3.04 3.75
N VAL A 50 13.19 3.56 4.20
CA VAL A 50 12.91 3.73 5.65
C VAL A 50 12.92 2.39 6.38
N LEU A 51 12.25 1.37 5.82
CA LEU A 51 12.19 0.03 6.41
C LEU A 51 13.56 -0.64 6.44
N LYS A 52 14.37 -0.44 5.39
CA LYS A 52 15.75 -0.93 5.34
C LYS A 52 16.61 -0.26 6.42
N ASN A 53 16.55 1.06 6.55
CA ASN A 53 17.29 1.79 7.58
C ASN A 53 16.90 1.33 8.99
N TRP A 54 15.61 1.10 9.22
CA TRP A 54 15.12 0.57 10.49
C TRP A 54 15.67 -0.84 10.77
N LEU A 55 15.68 -1.72 9.76
CA LEU A 55 16.24 -3.06 9.88
C LEU A 55 17.76 -3.02 10.15
N ASP A 56 18.51 -2.18 9.44
CA ASP A 56 19.96 -2.05 9.61
C ASP A 56 20.29 -1.55 11.02
N PHE A 57 19.60 -0.50 11.48
CA PHE A 57 19.70 -0.01 12.86
C PHE A 57 19.37 -1.10 13.89
N SER A 58 18.28 -1.83 13.70
CA SER A 58 17.83 -2.88 14.62
C SER A 58 18.81 -4.06 14.70
N ASN A 59 19.57 -4.29 13.64
CA ASN A 59 20.61 -5.33 13.57
C ASN A 59 22.00 -4.84 14.04
N GLY A 60 22.10 -3.62 14.58
CA GLY A 60 23.38 -3.04 14.99
C GLY A 60 24.32 -2.72 13.82
N ARG A 61 23.79 -2.64 12.60
CA ARG A 61 24.53 -2.17 11.43
C ARG A 61 24.39 -0.65 11.38
N THR A 62 25.46 0.08 11.62
CA THR A 62 25.51 1.50 11.28
C THR A 62 25.63 1.66 9.76
N PRO A 63 25.02 2.70 9.16
CA PRO A 63 25.15 3.00 7.74
C PRO A 63 26.61 3.10 7.28
#